data_AF-M1EMP0-F1
#
_entry.id   AF-M1EMP0-F1
#
_cell.length_a   1.000
_cell.length_b   1.000
_cell.length_c   1.000
_cell.angle_alpha   90.00
_cell.angle_beta   90.00
_cell.angle_gamma   90.00
#
_symmetry.space_group_name_H-M   'P 1'
#
loop_
_entity.id
_entity.type
_entity.pdbx_description
1 polymer ?
#
loop_
_entity_poly.entity_id
_entity_poly.type
_entity_poly.pdbx_seq_one_letter_code
_entity_poly.pdbx_strand_id
1 'polypeptide(L)' 'VIISSRSGSWVMSRVWDDGYPWDMVFITRFETFLKNNLPTAISDWWYMKQMNARFKHENYGLMPLN' A
#
# COMPACT_ATOMS: atom_id res chain seq x y z
N VAL A 1 -1.81 -10.15 23.36
CA VAL A 1 -1.81 -10.97 22.14
C VAL A 1 -0.58 -10.59 21.33
N ILE A 2 0.21 -11.55 20.85
CA ILE A 2 1.43 -11.30 20.06
C ILE A 2 1.18 -11.79 18.63
N ILE A 3 1.69 -11.07 17.64
CA ILE A 3 1.59 -11.41 16.22
C ILE A 3 3.02 -11.52 15.68
N SER A 4 3.40 -12.69 15.17
CA SER A 4 4.74 -12.94 14.62
C SER A 4 4.73 -12.92 13.09
N SER A 5 5.54 -12.07 12.47
CA SER A 5 5.81 -12.07 11.02
C SER A 5 7.32 -12.04 10.77
N ARG A 6 7.79 -12.80 9.78
CA ARG A 6 9.22 -12.83 9.40
C ARG A 6 9.60 -11.72 8.43
N SER A 7 8.68 -11.37 7.55
CA SER A 7 8.96 -10.52 6.39
C SER A 7 8.16 -9.23 6.39
N GLY A 8 7.38 -8.92 7.44
CA GLY A 8 6.46 -7.79 7.44
C GLY A 8 5.30 -7.95 6.44
N SER A 9 4.38 -7.00 6.43
CA SER A 9 3.30 -6.89 5.44
C SER A 9 2.79 -5.46 5.43
N TRP A 10 2.41 -4.98 4.24
CA TRP A 10 1.63 -3.75 4.14
C TRP A 10 0.27 -3.94 4.81
N VAL A 11 -0.12 -2.95 5.62
CA VAL A 11 -1.39 -2.94 6.32
C VAL A 11 -2.12 -1.66 5.91
N MET A 12 -3.27 -1.82 5.27
CA MET A 12 -4.14 -0.70 4.90
C MET A 12 -5.51 -0.82 5.55
N SER A 13 -6.16 0.33 5.73
CA SER A 13 -7.55 0.37 6.17
C SER A 13 -8.49 0.08 4.99
N ARG A 14 -9.67 -0.47 5.30
CA ARG A 14 -10.76 -0.54 4.32
C ARG A 14 -11.28 0.84 3.92
N VAL A 15 -11.21 1.78 4.86
CA VAL A 15 -11.65 3.18 4.68
C VAL A 15 -10.48 3.98 4.12
N TRP A 16 -10.68 4.51 2.92
CA TRP A 16 -9.69 5.27 2.17
C TRP A 16 -10.05 6.77 2.17
N ASP A 17 -9.64 7.48 1.11
CA ASP A 17 -9.95 8.90 0.87
C ASP A 17 -11.46 9.15 0.94
N ASP A 18 -11.85 10.22 1.63
CA ASP A 18 -13.23 10.67 1.84
C ASP A 18 -14.20 9.61 2.41
N GLY A 19 -13.66 8.55 3.03
CA GLY A 19 -14.45 7.48 3.58
C GLY A 19 -14.85 6.39 2.58
N TYR A 20 -14.41 6.50 1.32
CA TYR A 20 -14.70 5.48 0.31
C TYR A 20 -13.95 4.16 0.60
N PRO A 21 -14.51 3.01 0.20
CA PRO A 21 -13.79 1.75 0.24
C PRO A 21 -12.56 1.79 -0.67
N TRP A 22 -11.42 1.32 -0.17
CA TRP A 22 -10.15 1.32 -0.92
C TRP A 22 -10.26 0.66 -2.30
N ASP A 23 -11.05 -0.41 -2.42
CA ASP A 23 -11.23 -1.19 -3.65
C ASP A 23 -11.79 -0.33 -4.79
N MET A 24 -12.79 0.51 -4.48
CA MET A 24 -13.40 1.39 -5.48
C MET A 24 -12.44 2.48 -5.98
N VAL A 25 -11.43 2.84 -5.18
CA VAL A 25 -10.45 3.87 -5.52
C VAL A 25 -9.24 3.26 -6.23
N PHE A 26 -8.72 2.13 -5.73
CA PHE A 26 -7.52 1.48 -6.26
C PHE A 26 -7.79 0.60 -7.49
N ILE A 27 -8.93 -0.10 -7.55
CA ILE A 27 -9.24 -1.02 -8.65
C ILE A 27 -10.04 -0.29 -9.72
N THR A 28 -9.38 0.69 -10.35
CA THR A 28 -9.93 1.41 -11.50
C THR A 28 -9.18 1.04 -12.77
N ARG A 29 -9.83 1.20 -13.93
CA ARG A 29 -9.21 0.95 -15.24
C ARG A 29 -8.00 1.86 -15.49
N PHE A 30 -8.07 3.09 -14.98
CA PHE A 30 -6.98 4.06 -15.09
C PHE A 30 -5.78 3.64 -14.24
N GLU A 31 -5.98 3.26 -12.98
CA GLU A 31 -4.91 2.72 -12.12
C GLU A 31 -4.27 1.47 -12.71
N THR A 32 -5.08 0.55 -13.24
CA THR A 32 -4.57 -0.67 -13.88
C THR A 32 -3.73 -0.32 -15.12
N PHE A 33 -4.15 0.67 -15.91
CA PHE A 33 -3.38 1.16 -17.03
C PHE A 33 -2.05 1.78 -16.57
N LEU A 34 -2.06 2.64 -15.55
CA LEU A 34 -0.83 3.23 -15.00
C LEU A 34 0.13 2.15 -14.50
N LYS A 35 -0.35 1.19 -13.71
CA LYS A 35 0.45 0.09 -13.17
C LYS A 35 1.12 -0.76 -14.26
N ASN A 36 0.45 -0.96 -15.38
CA ASN A 36 0.97 -1.77 -16.49
C ASN A 36 1.97 -1.01 -17.37
N ASN A 37 1.88 0.32 -17.45
CA ASN A 37 2.74 1.14 -18.30
C ASN A 37 3.94 1.74 -17.54
N LEU A 38 3.84 1.92 -16.22
CA LEU A 38 4.91 2.47 -15.40
C LEU A 38 6.00 1.42 -15.11
N PRO A 39 7.28 1.80 -15.10
CA PRO A 39 8.35 0.96 -14.60
C PRO A 39 8.11 0.52 -13.15
N THR A 40 8.46 -0.72 -12.82
CA THR A 40 8.22 -1.34 -11.51
C THR A 40 8.78 -0.51 -10.34
N ALA A 41 9.99 0.03 -10.48
CA ALA A 41 10.60 0.87 -9.44
C ALA A 41 9.76 2.12 -9.08
N ILE A 42 9.10 2.73 -10.08
CA ILE A 42 8.26 3.92 -9.86
C ILE A 42 6.93 3.52 -9.24
N SER A 43 6.32 2.43 -9.72
CA SER A 43 5.07 1.93 -9.14
C SER A 43 5.27 1.48 -7.69
N ASP A 44 6.40 0.85 -7.38
CA ASP A 44 6.73 0.38 -6.04
C ASP A 44 6.96 1.57 -5.09
N TRP A 45 7.73 2.57 -5.52
CA TRP A 45 7.93 3.79 -4.74
C TRP A 45 6.60 4.52 -4.46
N TRP A 46 5.73 4.62 -5.47
CA TRP A 46 4.43 5.25 -5.31
C TRP A 46 3.55 4.48 -4.33
N TYR A 47 3.50 3.15 -4.45
CA TYR A 47 2.75 2.28 -3.54
C TYR A 47 3.27 2.38 -2.10
N MET A 48 4.60 2.38 -1.90
CA MET A 48 5.23 2.58 -0.60
C MET A 48 4.83 3.92 0.03
N LYS A 49 4.81 4.99 -0.76
CA LYS A 49 4.39 6.32 -0.30
C LYS A 49 2.92 6.31 0.12
N GLN A 50 2.05 5.65 -0.65
CA GLN A 50 0.62 5.59 -0.37
C GLN A 50 0.31 4.77 0.89
N MET A 51 1.00 3.63 1.07
CA MET A 51 0.87 2.82 2.28
C MET A 51 1.38 3.57 3.53
N ASN A 52 2.48 4.31 3.40
CA ASN A 52 3.03 5.09 4.52
C ASN A 52 2.26 6.40 4.82
N ALA A 53 1.30 6.79 3.99
CA ALA A 53 0.53 8.03 4.17
C ALA A 53 -0.28 8.03 5.48
N ARG A 54 -0.81 6.86 5.89
CA ARG A 54 -1.62 6.75 7.10
C ARG A 54 -0.77 6.55 8.36
N PHE A 55 0.24 5.70 8.27
CA PHE A 55 1.24 5.52 9.32
C PHE A 55 2.52 4.94 8.72
N LYS A 56 3.66 5.28 9.33
CA LYS A 56 4.97 4.79 8.90
C LYS A 56 5.13 3.33 9.29
N HIS A 57 5.12 2.41 8.33
CA HIS A 57 5.18 0.97 8.58
C HIS A 57 6.51 0.53 9.22
N GLU A 58 7.58 1.29 8.99
CA GLU A 58 8.89 1.10 9.62
C GLU A 58 8.80 1.21 11.16
N ASN A 59 8.10 2.23 11.67
CA ASN A 59 7.95 2.47 13.11
C ASN A 59 7.21 1.35 13.84
N TYR A 60 6.40 0.57 13.12
CA TYR A 60 5.61 -0.53 13.66
C TYR A 60 6.23 -1.91 13.36
N GLY A 61 7.40 -1.96 12.73
CA GLY A 61 8.03 -3.23 12.33
C GLY A 61 7.23 -4.03 11.29
N LEU A 62 6.35 -3.35 10.54
CA LEU A 62 5.48 -3.97 9.52
C LEU A 62 6.07 -3.83 8.11
N MET A 63 7.10 -3.01 7.93
CA MET A 63 7.72 -2.76 6.64
C MET A 63 8.24 -4.07 6.03
N PRO A 64 7.80 -4.43 4.81
CA PRO A 64 8.27 -5.65 4.20
C PRO A 64 9.72 -5.55 3.75
N LEU A 65 10.43 -6.67 3.88
CA LEU A 65 11.78 -6.82 3.36
C LEU A 65 11.65 -7.08 1.85
N ASN A 66 12.16 -6.14 1.06
CA ASN A 66 12.17 -6.19 -0.41
C ASN A 66 13.28 -7.11 -0.93
#